data_AF-A0A076LMJ7-F1
#
_entry.id   AF-A0A076LMJ7-F1
#
_cell.length_a   1.000
_cell.length_b   1.000
_cell.length_c   1.000
_cell.angle_alpha   90.00
_cell.angle_beta   90.00
_cell.angle_gamma   90.00
#
_symmetry.space_group_name_H-M   'P 1'
#
loop_
_entity.id
_entity.type
_entity.pdbx_description
1 polymer ?
#
loop_
_entity_poly.entity_id
_entity_poly.type
_entity_poly.pdbx_seq_one_letter_code
_entity_poly.pdbx_strand_id
1 'polypeptide(L)'
;MNMMISYQELVRTFPKEYRQKAELRSIKNEFPITALELVLTDIEDYESLISIARKNRGDKQKSDQLKRRLAQLLKAKSELEIKSHSENQLIFRDAYNAERNLPELSKGHAYKDFELPDGNYLRLRVLHPDRPEHITGADIIYERHNEKSGKISVVIVQYKIWEDKKLYISDSRMRDQIDKMRKFTCGNDICSLQKGDNTYRFPCCAGFLRPTDRLQHADQKFISTGEHLPICRINDCKSVGKQGGELLEYDKVKEVSLSAELFEELFNRGKVGSRELSRDELEVLYKNASVIDAHDTVVIYAQEF
;
A
#
# COMPACT_ATOMS: atom_id res chain seq x y z
N MET A 1 32.69 -27.19 11.68
CA MET A 1 31.36 -27.02 11.06
C MET A 1 31.30 -25.59 10.52
N ASN A 2 31.79 -25.38 9.30
CA ASN A 2 31.95 -24.04 8.72
C ASN A 2 30.63 -23.64 8.04
N MET A 3 29.97 -22.63 8.61
CA MET A 3 28.85 -21.93 7.98
C MET A 3 29.38 -21.12 6.79
N MET A 4 29.23 -21.66 5.58
CA MET A 4 29.26 -20.86 4.36
C MET A 4 27.96 -20.03 4.34
N ILE A 5 28.02 -18.84 4.92
CA ILE A 5 26.96 -17.83 4.78
C ILE A 5 26.96 -17.40 3.32
N SER A 6 25.83 -17.58 2.62
CA SER A 6 25.74 -17.22 1.21
C SER A 6 25.87 -15.70 1.04
N TYR A 7 26.39 -15.25 -0.11
CA TYR A 7 26.51 -13.81 -0.41
C TYR A 7 25.16 -13.07 -0.34
N GLN A 8 24.04 -13.79 -0.50
CA GLN A 8 22.68 -13.25 -0.35
C GLN A 8 22.27 -13.08 1.13
N GLU A 9 22.79 -13.89 2.06
CA GLU A 9 22.52 -13.78 3.50
C GLU A 9 23.32 -12.62 4.13
N LEU A 10 24.58 -12.43 3.73
CA LEU A 10 25.41 -11.28 4.12
C LEU A 10 24.80 -9.94 3.69
N VAL A 11 24.09 -9.90 2.57
CA VAL A 11 23.42 -8.69 2.07
C VAL A 11 22.22 -8.32 2.96
N ARG A 12 21.51 -9.29 3.54
CA ARG A 12 20.38 -9.06 4.45
C ARG A 12 20.80 -8.61 5.86
N THR A 13 22.06 -8.80 6.24
CA THR A 13 22.54 -8.47 7.60
C THR A 13 22.97 -7.02 7.75
N PHE A 14 23.39 -6.33 6.69
CA PHE A 14 23.94 -4.97 6.80
C PHE A 14 22.93 -3.91 7.28
N PRO A 15 21.75 -3.74 6.65
CA PRO A 15 20.78 -2.75 7.14
C PRO A 15 20.34 -3.02 8.58
N LYS A 16 20.23 -4.30 8.97
CA LYS A 16 19.92 -4.72 10.35
C LYS A 16 21.06 -4.38 11.32
N GLU A 17 22.31 -4.62 10.93
CA GLU A 17 23.49 -4.26 11.70
C GLU A 17 23.56 -2.74 11.94
N TYR A 18 23.28 -1.93 10.91
CA TYR A 18 23.26 -0.47 11.05
C TYR A 18 22.10 0.04 11.90
N ARG A 19 20.92 -0.60 11.85
CA ARG A 19 19.81 -0.31 12.77
C ARG A 19 20.20 -0.59 14.23
N GLN A 20 20.79 -1.75 14.50
CA GLN A 20 21.27 -2.10 15.84
C GLN A 20 22.38 -1.17 16.32
N LYS A 21 23.34 -0.83 15.45
CA LYS A 21 24.40 0.14 15.76
C LYS A 21 23.84 1.53 16.06
N ALA A 22 22.84 1.97 15.31
CA ALA A 22 22.18 3.25 15.53
C ALA A 22 21.50 3.31 16.88
N GLU A 23 20.74 2.28 17.26
CA GLU A 23 20.11 2.17 18.59
C GLU A 23 21.15 2.22 19.71
N LEU A 24 22.18 1.37 19.64
CA LEU A 24 23.20 1.30 20.68
C LEU A 24 24.08 2.56 20.75
N ARG A 25 24.39 3.20 19.62
CA ARG A 25 25.12 4.48 19.59
C ARG A 25 24.26 5.63 20.09
N SER A 26 22.96 5.61 19.82
CA SER A 26 22.03 6.62 20.34
C SER A 26 21.94 6.57 21.85
N ILE A 27 21.84 5.35 22.41
CA ILE A 27 21.89 5.14 23.87
C ILE A 27 23.23 5.59 24.44
N LYS A 28 24.35 5.19 23.82
CA LYS A 28 25.70 5.51 24.30
C LYS A 28 26.00 7.02 24.32
N ASN A 29 25.52 7.74 23.31
CA ASN A 29 25.86 9.15 23.11
C ASN A 29 24.76 10.11 23.60
N GLU A 30 23.67 9.58 24.16
CA GLU A 30 22.48 10.35 24.60
C GLU A 30 21.90 11.29 23.52
N PHE A 31 22.11 10.94 22.25
CA PHE A 31 21.69 11.72 21.10
C PHE A 31 21.15 10.78 20.01
N PRO A 32 20.00 11.08 19.38
CA PRO A 32 19.43 10.22 18.35
C PRO A 32 20.33 10.18 17.11
N ILE A 33 20.83 8.99 16.79
CA ILE A 33 21.63 8.70 15.60
C ILE A 33 20.84 7.71 14.75
N THR A 34 20.68 8.01 13.47
CA THR A 34 19.97 7.15 12.53
C THR A 34 20.91 6.13 11.86
N ALA A 35 20.35 5.00 11.45
CA ALA A 35 21.09 4.00 10.67
C ALA A 35 21.64 4.57 9.36
N LEU A 36 20.93 5.51 8.74
CA LEU A 36 21.34 6.16 7.50
C LEU A 36 22.57 7.06 7.71
N GLU A 37 22.61 7.87 8.77
CA GLU A 37 23.78 8.71 9.10
C GLU A 37 25.04 7.88 9.31
N LEU A 38 24.91 6.72 9.96
CA LEU A 38 26.02 5.79 10.15
C LEU A 38 26.51 5.20 8.83
N VAL A 39 25.59 4.79 7.96
CA VAL A 39 25.96 4.27 6.63
C VAL A 39 26.61 5.36 5.77
N LEU A 40 26.11 6.60 5.80
CA LEU A 40 26.69 7.71 5.05
C LEU A 40 28.10 8.04 5.51
N THR A 41 28.33 8.09 6.83
CA THR A 41 29.67 8.29 7.41
C THR A 41 30.64 7.21 6.93
N ASP A 42 30.22 5.94 7.01
CA ASP A 42 31.05 4.83 6.56
C ASP A 42 31.28 4.87 5.03
N ILE A 43 30.30 5.30 4.23
CA ILE A 43 30.47 5.49 2.78
C ILE A 43 31.56 6.53 2.49
N GLU A 44 31.51 7.69 3.14
CA GLU A 44 32.49 8.77 2.97
C GLU A 44 33.91 8.30 3.32
N ASP A 45 34.06 7.54 4.41
CA ASP A 45 35.33 6.96 4.82
C ASP A 45 35.88 6.00 3.75
N TYR A 46 35.05 5.10 3.22
CA TYR A 46 35.47 4.16 2.19
C TYR A 46 35.78 4.84 0.84
N GLU A 47 35.01 5.86 0.45
CA GLU A 47 35.27 6.67 -0.74
C GLU A 47 36.61 7.42 -0.63
N SER A 48 36.87 8.01 0.55
CA SER A 48 38.14 8.66 0.87
C SER A 48 39.32 7.69 0.72
N LEU A 49 39.25 6.50 1.33
CA LEU A 49 40.31 5.48 1.25
C LEU A 49 40.54 4.99 -0.18
N ILE A 50 39.48 4.77 -0.96
CA ILE A 50 39.58 4.38 -2.38
C ILE A 50 40.23 5.50 -3.21
N SER A 51 39.94 6.76 -2.92
CA SER A 51 40.53 7.91 -3.61
C SER A 51 42.05 8.00 -3.38
N ILE A 52 42.52 7.71 -2.16
CA ILE A 52 43.94 7.65 -1.81
C ILE A 52 44.63 6.48 -2.53
N ALA A 53 44.01 5.30 -2.51
CA ALA A 53 44.53 4.11 -3.20
C ALA A 53 44.65 4.32 -4.72
N ARG A 54 43.76 5.10 -5.35
CA ARG A 54 43.84 5.46 -6.79
C ARG A 54 45.04 6.35 -7.11
N LYS A 55 45.45 7.23 -6.18
CA LYS A 55 46.60 8.13 -6.36
C LYS A 55 47.94 7.38 -6.25
N ASN A 56 47.99 6.30 -5.47
CA ASN A 56 49.18 5.45 -5.30
C ASN A 56 49.16 4.27 -6.28
N ARG A 57 49.79 4.43 -7.45
CA ARG A 57 49.73 3.53 -8.63
C ARG A 57 50.14 2.06 -8.41
N GLY A 58 50.66 1.68 -7.23
CA GLY A 58 51.07 0.30 -6.89
C GLY A 58 49.97 -0.61 -6.33
N ASP A 59 48.79 -0.10 -6.01
CA ASP A 59 47.82 -0.78 -5.12
C ASP A 59 46.46 -1.12 -5.74
N LYS A 60 46.39 -1.31 -7.06
CA LYS A 60 45.13 -1.65 -7.75
C LYS A 60 44.41 -2.88 -7.15
N GLN A 61 45.14 -3.93 -6.78
CA GLN A 61 44.59 -5.13 -6.12
C GLN A 61 44.13 -4.89 -4.67
N LYS A 62 44.71 -3.92 -3.94
CA LYS A 62 44.34 -3.66 -2.53
C LYS A 62 43.00 -2.93 -2.36
N SER A 63 42.53 -2.24 -3.41
CA SER A 63 41.26 -1.50 -3.37
C SER A 63 40.01 -2.34 -3.67
N ASP A 64 40.15 -3.58 -4.14
CA ASP A 64 38.98 -4.35 -4.60
C ASP A 64 38.08 -4.82 -3.45
N GLN A 65 38.65 -5.13 -2.29
CA GLN A 65 37.86 -5.43 -1.10
C GLN A 65 37.11 -4.18 -0.60
N LEU A 66 37.76 -3.01 -0.63
CA LEU A 66 37.14 -1.73 -0.27
C LEU A 66 36.01 -1.36 -1.23
N LYS A 67 36.18 -1.56 -2.54
CA LYS A 67 35.12 -1.34 -3.53
C LYS A 67 33.93 -2.29 -3.32
N ARG A 68 34.20 -3.57 -3.02
CA ARG A 68 33.13 -4.54 -2.70
C ARG A 68 32.35 -4.12 -1.46
N ARG A 69 33.06 -3.66 -0.43
CA ARG A 69 32.43 -3.16 0.79
C ARG A 69 31.63 -1.88 0.54
N LEU A 70 32.18 -0.94 -0.22
CA LEU A 70 31.45 0.26 -0.65
C LEU A 70 30.18 -0.09 -1.43
N ALA A 71 30.23 -1.07 -2.34
CA ALA A 71 29.05 -1.53 -3.05
C ALA A 71 27.97 -2.13 -2.11
N GLN A 72 28.38 -2.85 -1.06
CA GLN A 72 27.47 -3.33 -0.02
C GLN A 72 26.87 -2.15 0.79
N LEU A 73 27.67 -1.14 1.14
CA LEU A 73 27.22 0.05 1.85
C LEU A 73 26.25 0.89 1.01
N LEU A 74 26.54 1.09 -0.28
CA LEU A 74 25.64 1.78 -1.21
C LEU A 74 24.31 1.04 -1.37
N LYS A 75 24.34 -0.29 -1.35
CA LYS A 75 23.11 -1.10 -1.34
C LYS A 75 22.35 -0.95 -0.03
N ALA A 76 23.03 -1.04 1.12
CA ALA A 76 22.40 -0.83 2.43
C ALA A 76 21.82 0.59 2.57
N LYS A 77 22.51 1.61 2.05
CA LYS A 77 22.00 2.98 1.91
C LYS A 77 20.71 2.99 1.11
N SER A 78 20.68 2.35 -0.06
CA SER A 78 19.48 2.31 -0.91
C SER A 78 18.28 1.60 -0.28
N GLU A 79 18.51 0.70 0.69
CA GLU A 79 17.47 0.00 1.46
C GLU A 79 17.02 0.82 2.69
N LEU A 80 17.92 1.59 3.30
CA LEU A 80 17.64 2.45 4.45
C LEU A 80 17.07 3.82 4.05
N GLU A 81 17.32 4.26 2.82
CA GLU A 81 16.79 5.51 2.28
C GLU A 81 15.26 5.49 2.21
N ILE A 82 14.67 6.58 2.68
CA ILE A 82 13.25 6.85 2.49
C ILE A 82 13.09 7.42 1.09
N LYS A 83 12.36 6.71 0.23
CA LYS A 83 12.10 7.15 -1.14
C LYS A 83 10.75 7.83 -1.22
N SER A 84 10.71 8.91 -2.00
CA SER A 84 9.46 9.53 -2.41
C SER A 84 8.80 8.66 -3.47
N HIS A 85 7.59 8.19 -3.21
CA HIS A 85 6.78 7.46 -4.18
C HIS A 85 5.65 8.33 -4.72
N SER A 86 5.33 8.17 -6.00
CA SER A 86 4.11 8.73 -6.58
C SER A 86 2.88 7.89 -6.21
N GLU A 87 1.67 8.45 -6.36
CA GLU A 87 0.40 7.78 -6.06
C GLU A 87 0.28 6.47 -6.86
N ASN A 88 0.57 6.53 -8.16
CA ASN A 88 0.61 5.36 -9.04
C ASN A 88 1.57 4.29 -8.52
N GLN A 89 2.78 4.68 -8.11
CA GLN A 89 3.77 3.72 -7.59
C GLN A 89 3.28 3.03 -6.32
N LEU A 90 2.56 3.74 -5.44
CA LEU A 90 1.97 3.17 -4.22
C LEU A 90 0.82 2.21 -4.55
N ILE A 91 -0.06 2.58 -5.49
CA ILE A 91 -1.16 1.74 -5.98
C ILE A 91 -0.60 0.41 -6.53
N PHE A 92 0.35 0.46 -7.47
CA PHE A 92 0.93 -0.74 -8.06
C PHE A 92 1.73 -1.57 -7.04
N ARG A 93 2.43 -0.90 -6.12
CA ARG A 93 3.14 -1.60 -5.06
C ARG A 93 2.19 -2.39 -4.18
N ASP A 94 1.12 -1.76 -3.70
CA ASP A 94 0.17 -2.38 -2.79
C ASP A 94 -0.68 -3.44 -3.46
N ALA A 95 -1.08 -3.24 -4.71
CA ALA A 95 -1.84 -4.23 -5.47
C ALA A 95 -1.00 -5.46 -5.81
N TYR A 96 0.20 -5.28 -6.37
CA TYR A 96 0.96 -6.37 -7.00
C TYR A 96 2.16 -6.87 -6.22
N ASN A 97 2.87 -5.97 -5.52
CA ASN A 97 4.20 -6.23 -4.97
C ASN A 97 4.20 -6.42 -3.45
N ALA A 98 3.10 -6.09 -2.76
CA ALA A 98 2.95 -6.37 -1.34
C ALA A 98 3.01 -7.89 -1.10
N GLU A 99 3.90 -8.32 -0.20
CA GLU A 99 3.97 -9.71 0.24
C GLU A 99 2.68 -10.04 1.02
N ARG A 100 1.81 -10.84 0.40
CA ARG A 100 0.65 -11.45 1.07
C ARG A 100 0.96 -12.92 1.27
N ASN A 101 0.81 -13.41 2.50
CA ASN A 101 0.94 -14.84 2.80
C ASN A 101 -0.33 -15.61 2.36
N LEU A 102 -0.77 -15.39 1.13
CA LEU A 102 -1.98 -15.96 0.54
C LEU A 102 -1.62 -16.66 -0.78
N PRO A 103 -2.19 -17.84 -1.08
CA PRO A 103 -2.03 -18.48 -2.37
C PRO A 103 -2.53 -17.58 -3.51
N GLU A 104 -1.68 -17.33 -4.52
CA GLU A 104 -2.05 -16.59 -5.72
C GLU A 104 -2.74 -17.53 -6.72
N LEU A 105 -3.92 -17.14 -7.21
CA LEU A 105 -4.71 -17.92 -8.17
C LEU A 105 -4.52 -17.43 -9.60
N SER A 106 -4.50 -16.11 -9.79
CA SER A 106 -4.33 -15.50 -11.11
C SER A 106 -3.75 -14.09 -11.00
N LYS A 107 -3.03 -13.67 -12.03
CA LYS A 107 -2.40 -12.35 -12.12
C LYS A 107 -2.44 -11.82 -13.54
N GLY A 108 -2.92 -10.60 -13.71
CA GLY A 108 -2.89 -9.84 -14.97
C GLY A 108 -2.32 -8.44 -14.78
N HIS A 109 -2.41 -7.62 -15.84
CA HIS A 109 -1.88 -6.24 -15.83
C HIS A 109 -2.70 -5.31 -14.93
N ALA A 110 -4.03 -5.52 -14.83
CA ALA A 110 -4.95 -4.70 -14.04
C ALA A 110 -5.64 -5.48 -12.89
N TYR A 111 -5.21 -6.72 -12.63
CA TYR A 111 -5.87 -7.55 -11.61
C TYR A 111 -4.95 -8.57 -10.93
N LYS A 112 -5.34 -8.99 -9.72
CA LYS A 112 -4.68 -10.06 -8.95
C LYS A 112 -5.68 -10.79 -8.06
N ASP A 113 -5.66 -12.12 -8.09
CA ASP A 113 -6.62 -12.98 -7.39
C ASP A 113 -5.90 -13.91 -6.40
N PHE A 114 -6.49 -14.08 -5.23
CA PHE A 114 -5.95 -14.87 -4.12
C PHE A 114 -7.01 -15.79 -3.51
N GLU A 115 -6.54 -16.91 -2.96
CA GLU A 115 -7.33 -17.75 -2.07
C GLU A 115 -7.15 -17.30 -0.60
N LEU A 116 -8.25 -17.23 0.14
CA LEU A 116 -8.26 -16.93 1.56
C LEU A 116 -8.23 -18.22 2.39
N PRO A 117 -7.70 -18.20 3.63
CA PRO A 117 -7.62 -19.40 4.48
C PRO A 117 -8.96 -20.06 4.81
N ASP A 118 -10.06 -19.33 4.66
CA ASP A 118 -11.43 -19.80 4.88
C ASP A 118 -12.08 -20.41 3.63
N GLY A 119 -11.32 -20.56 2.53
CA GLY A 119 -11.76 -21.10 1.24
C GLY A 119 -12.49 -20.09 0.35
N ASN A 120 -12.52 -18.81 0.74
CA ASN A 120 -13.08 -17.73 -0.07
C ASN A 120 -12.02 -17.12 -1.00
N TYR A 121 -12.43 -16.25 -1.93
CA TYR A 121 -11.48 -15.58 -2.82
C TYR A 121 -11.41 -14.09 -2.59
N LEU A 122 -10.19 -13.55 -2.63
CA LEU A 122 -9.92 -12.12 -2.67
C LEU A 122 -9.48 -11.75 -4.09
N ARG A 123 -10.21 -10.83 -4.72
CA ARG A 123 -9.88 -10.31 -6.05
C ARG A 123 -9.59 -8.82 -5.97
N LEU A 124 -8.47 -8.40 -6.53
CA LEU A 124 -8.05 -7.01 -6.63
C LEU A 124 -8.19 -6.55 -8.07
N ARG A 125 -8.78 -5.38 -8.27
CA ARG A 125 -8.96 -4.73 -9.58
C ARG A 125 -8.40 -3.31 -9.49
N VAL A 126 -7.36 -3.02 -10.28
CA VAL A 126 -6.76 -1.67 -10.36
C VAL A 126 -7.41 -0.93 -11.51
N LEU A 127 -7.92 0.28 -11.23
CA LEU A 127 -8.65 1.12 -12.18
C LEU A 127 -7.80 2.29 -12.71
N HIS A 128 -6.61 2.49 -12.14
CA HIS A 128 -5.74 3.62 -12.43
C HIS A 128 -4.67 3.29 -13.50
N PRO A 129 -4.37 4.18 -14.46
CA PRO A 129 -5.07 5.43 -14.83
C PRO A 129 -6.03 5.21 -16.01
N ASP A 130 -7.20 4.62 -15.76
CA ASP A 130 -8.12 4.24 -16.84
C ASP A 130 -9.50 4.91 -16.72
N ARG A 131 -10.29 4.80 -17.79
CA ARG A 131 -11.69 5.29 -17.85
C ARG A 131 -12.55 4.89 -16.64
N PRO A 132 -12.43 3.68 -16.06
CA PRO A 132 -13.18 3.30 -14.86
C PRO A 132 -12.87 4.18 -13.64
N GLU A 133 -11.63 4.64 -13.45
CA GLU A 133 -11.29 5.59 -12.37
C GLU A 133 -12.04 6.90 -12.56
N HIS A 134 -12.10 7.41 -13.80
CA HIS A 134 -12.82 8.65 -14.08
C HIS A 134 -14.32 8.58 -13.81
N ILE A 135 -14.91 7.39 -13.85
CA ILE A 135 -16.35 7.18 -13.59
C ILE A 135 -16.60 6.92 -12.11
N THR A 136 -15.85 6.00 -11.51
CA THR A 136 -16.01 5.56 -10.11
C THR A 136 -15.41 6.53 -9.10
N GLY A 137 -14.40 7.30 -9.51
CA GLY A 137 -13.59 8.13 -8.62
C GLY A 137 -12.64 7.32 -7.72
N ALA A 138 -12.29 6.09 -8.10
CA ALA A 138 -11.51 5.16 -7.29
C ALA A 138 -10.35 4.55 -8.07
N ASP A 139 -9.26 4.25 -7.37
CA ASP A 139 -8.05 3.64 -7.95
C ASP A 139 -8.07 2.11 -7.88
N ILE A 140 -8.65 1.53 -6.82
CA ILE A 140 -8.68 0.08 -6.61
C ILE A 140 -10.07 -0.36 -6.13
N ILE A 141 -10.52 -1.52 -6.62
CA ILE A 141 -11.62 -2.28 -6.05
C ILE A 141 -11.11 -3.61 -5.48
N TYR A 142 -11.48 -3.88 -4.24
CA TYR A 142 -11.32 -5.16 -3.55
C TYR A 142 -12.64 -5.91 -3.62
N GLU A 143 -12.60 -7.19 -3.95
CA GLU A 143 -13.75 -8.08 -3.96
C GLU A 143 -13.46 -9.29 -3.10
N ARG A 144 -14.40 -9.63 -2.22
CA ARG A 144 -14.40 -10.88 -1.47
C ARG A 144 -15.53 -11.75 -1.95
N HIS A 145 -15.21 -12.87 -2.56
CA HIS A 145 -16.17 -13.85 -3.08
C HIS A 145 -16.35 -14.95 -2.04
N ASN A 146 -17.57 -15.09 -1.54
CA ASN A 146 -17.93 -16.17 -0.62
C ASN A 146 -18.37 -17.39 -1.43
N GLU A 147 -17.55 -18.44 -1.47
CA GLU A 147 -17.83 -19.64 -2.27
C GLU A 147 -19.09 -20.36 -1.79
N LYS A 148 -19.34 -20.38 -0.48
CA LYS A 148 -20.49 -21.09 0.09
C LYS A 148 -21.82 -20.43 -0.24
N SER A 149 -21.87 -19.10 -0.21
CA SER A 149 -23.11 -18.35 -0.46
C SER A 149 -23.22 -17.83 -1.90
N GLY A 150 -22.15 -17.87 -2.68
CA GLY A 150 -22.06 -17.26 -4.01
C GLY A 150 -22.16 -15.73 -3.98
N LYS A 151 -22.05 -15.11 -2.80
CA LYS A 151 -22.19 -13.66 -2.60
C LYS A 151 -20.84 -12.95 -2.63
N ILE A 152 -20.88 -11.67 -2.98
CA ILE A 152 -19.68 -10.85 -3.16
C ILE A 152 -19.76 -9.61 -2.29
N SER A 153 -18.71 -9.30 -1.56
CA SER A 153 -18.56 -8.05 -0.80
C SER A 153 -17.45 -7.22 -1.43
N VAL A 154 -17.68 -5.92 -1.64
CA VAL A 154 -16.72 -5.04 -2.31
C VAL A 154 -16.28 -3.87 -1.43
N VAL A 155 -15.04 -3.42 -1.63
CA VAL A 155 -14.51 -2.15 -1.14
C VAL A 155 -13.84 -1.40 -2.28
N ILE A 156 -14.16 -0.12 -2.38
CA ILE A 156 -13.69 0.84 -3.37
C ILE A 156 -12.75 1.81 -2.65
N VAL A 157 -11.51 1.92 -3.12
CA VAL A 157 -10.45 2.71 -2.48
C VAL A 157 -9.89 3.75 -3.45
N GLN A 158 -9.81 5.00 -2.98
CA GLN A 158 -9.06 6.07 -3.65
C GLN A 158 -7.83 6.41 -2.80
N TYR A 159 -6.65 6.25 -3.36
CA TYR A 159 -5.38 6.68 -2.78
C TYR A 159 -5.23 8.18 -2.91
N LYS A 160 -4.65 8.78 -1.87
CA LYS A 160 -4.09 10.13 -1.94
C LYS A 160 -2.82 10.23 -1.15
N ILE A 161 -1.84 10.91 -1.73
CA ILE A 161 -0.65 11.31 -0.99
C ILE A 161 -0.97 12.53 -0.14
N TRP A 162 -0.67 12.46 1.14
CA TRP A 162 -0.64 13.65 2.00
C TRP A 162 0.79 14.18 2.18
N GLU A 163 0.89 15.45 2.56
CA GLU A 163 2.16 16.11 2.89
C GLU A 163 2.11 16.56 4.34
N ASP A 164 3.18 16.31 5.10
CA ASP A 164 3.25 16.66 6.53
C ASP A 164 2.02 16.21 7.32
N LYS A 165 1.52 15.00 7.02
CA LYS A 165 0.33 14.39 7.64
C LYS A 165 -0.96 15.19 7.41
N LYS A 166 -1.02 15.97 6.32
CA LYS A 166 -2.16 16.81 5.94
C LYS A 166 -2.55 16.59 4.48
N LEU A 167 -3.85 16.47 4.24
CA LEU A 167 -4.42 16.35 2.89
C LEU A 167 -5.41 17.49 2.64
N TYR A 168 -5.09 18.38 1.70
CA TYR A 168 -6.03 19.41 1.27
C TYR A 168 -7.15 18.79 0.42
N ILE A 169 -8.39 19.08 0.79
CA ILE A 169 -9.60 18.56 0.13
C ILE A 169 -10.47 19.68 -0.45
N SER A 170 -9.96 20.92 -0.42
CA SER A 170 -10.60 22.08 -1.01
C SER A 170 -10.50 22.12 -2.54
N ASP A 171 -9.62 21.29 -3.14
CA ASP A 171 -9.45 21.18 -4.59
C ASP A 171 -10.71 20.60 -5.26
N SER A 172 -11.11 21.18 -6.40
CA SER A 172 -12.31 20.75 -7.13
C SER A 172 -12.22 19.31 -7.63
N ARG A 173 -11.04 18.88 -8.10
CA ARG A 173 -10.80 17.50 -8.56
C ARG A 173 -10.97 16.51 -7.41
N MET A 174 -10.48 16.85 -6.21
CA MET A 174 -10.63 16.01 -5.02
C MET A 174 -12.10 15.85 -4.62
N ARG A 175 -12.85 16.95 -4.63
CA ARG A 175 -14.29 16.94 -4.34
C ARG A 175 -15.05 16.11 -5.36
N ASP A 176 -14.75 16.30 -6.65
CA ASP A 176 -15.36 15.53 -7.74
C ASP A 176 -15.08 14.03 -7.61
N GLN A 177 -13.86 13.63 -7.22
CA GLN A 177 -13.51 12.23 -6.98
C GLN A 177 -14.31 11.64 -5.81
N ILE A 178 -14.34 12.34 -4.66
CA ILE A 178 -15.10 11.90 -3.48
C ILE A 178 -16.60 11.79 -3.81
N ASP A 179 -17.15 12.72 -4.59
CA ASP A 179 -18.56 12.70 -4.99
C ASP A 179 -18.86 11.57 -5.97
N LYS A 180 -17.96 11.25 -6.90
CA LYS A 180 -18.06 10.06 -7.75
C LYS A 180 -18.06 8.79 -6.93
N MET A 181 -17.14 8.66 -5.96
CA MET A 181 -17.12 7.51 -5.05
C MET A 181 -18.43 7.40 -4.26
N ARG A 182 -18.96 8.52 -3.75
CA ARG A 182 -20.22 8.55 -3.01
C ARG A 182 -21.40 8.10 -3.88
N LYS A 183 -21.47 8.58 -5.13
CA LYS A 183 -22.49 8.16 -6.10
C LYS A 183 -22.37 6.69 -6.46
N PHE A 184 -21.15 6.22 -6.72
CA PHE A 184 -20.88 4.84 -7.09
C PHE A 184 -21.15 3.86 -5.94
N THR A 185 -20.89 4.26 -4.71
CA THR A 185 -21.10 3.41 -3.52
C THR A 185 -22.48 3.64 -2.90
N CYS A 186 -22.61 4.64 -2.02
CA CYS A 186 -23.86 4.93 -1.32
C CYS A 186 -25.04 5.17 -2.28
N GLY A 187 -24.80 5.79 -3.43
CA GLY A 187 -25.83 6.03 -4.45
C GLY A 187 -26.39 4.77 -5.11
N ASN A 188 -25.65 3.66 -5.08
CA ASN A 188 -26.10 2.34 -5.57
C ASN A 188 -26.55 1.41 -4.42
N ASP A 189 -26.77 1.96 -3.22
CA ASP A 189 -27.26 1.22 -2.05
C ASP A 189 -26.39 0.01 -1.64
N ILE A 190 -25.09 0.03 -1.95
CA ILE A 190 -24.18 -1.04 -1.54
C ILE A 190 -23.63 -0.82 -0.12
N CYS A 191 -23.77 0.39 0.42
CA CYS A 191 -23.41 0.75 1.80
C CYS A 191 -24.58 0.55 2.79
N SER A 192 -25.74 0.05 2.34
CA SER A 192 -26.87 -0.18 3.24
C SER A 192 -26.64 -1.44 4.08
N LEU A 193 -27.08 -1.39 5.33
CA LEU A 193 -27.02 -2.54 6.23
C LEU A 193 -28.25 -3.41 5.95
N GLN A 194 -28.09 -4.49 5.19
CA GLN A 194 -29.15 -5.49 5.10
C GLN A 194 -29.24 -6.27 6.43
N LYS A 195 -30.46 -6.59 6.85
CA LYS A 195 -30.69 -7.56 7.93
C LYS A 195 -30.26 -8.94 7.43
N GLY A 196 -28.98 -9.27 7.60
CA GLY A 196 -28.43 -10.61 7.35
C GLY A 196 -28.22 -11.39 8.65
N ASP A 197 -27.74 -12.62 8.52
CA ASP A 197 -27.50 -13.54 9.65
C ASP A 197 -26.34 -13.09 10.56
N ASN A 198 -25.39 -12.31 10.02
CA ASN A 198 -24.24 -11.81 10.77
C ASN A 198 -24.60 -10.49 11.48
N THR A 199 -25.11 -10.61 12.69
CA THR A 199 -25.53 -9.47 13.53
C THR A 199 -24.36 -8.62 14.05
N TYR A 200 -23.13 -9.14 14.00
CA TYR A 200 -21.92 -8.45 14.45
C TYR A 200 -20.99 -8.12 13.27
N ARG A 201 -21.29 -7.00 12.61
CA ARG A 201 -20.52 -6.41 11.51
C ARG A 201 -20.37 -4.91 11.73
N PHE A 202 -19.24 -4.33 11.32
CA PHE A 202 -19.09 -2.88 11.32
C PHE A 202 -20.08 -2.25 10.32
N PRO A 203 -20.48 -0.97 10.49
CA PRO A 203 -21.34 -0.29 9.52
C PRO A 203 -20.84 -0.50 8.09
N CYS A 204 -21.76 -0.86 7.18
CA CYS A 204 -21.43 -1.11 5.79
C CYS A 204 -20.91 0.17 5.13
N CYS A 205 -19.59 0.29 5.02
CA CYS A 205 -18.96 1.28 4.17
C CYS A 205 -18.22 0.54 3.06
N ALA A 206 -18.57 0.87 1.82
CA ALA A 206 -17.88 0.35 0.64
C ALA A 206 -16.84 1.33 0.09
N GLY A 207 -16.86 2.61 0.47
CA GLY A 207 -15.97 3.63 -0.10
C GLY A 207 -14.96 4.16 0.93
N PHE A 208 -13.68 4.11 0.60
CA PHE A 208 -12.60 4.59 1.46
C PHE A 208 -11.64 5.53 0.73
N LEU A 209 -11.35 6.66 1.36
CA LEU A 209 -10.19 7.47 1.02
C LEU A 209 -8.99 6.89 1.75
N ARG A 210 -7.86 6.75 1.06
CA ARG A 210 -6.62 6.22 1.62
C ARG A 210 -5.49 7.24 1.58
N PRO A 211 -5.42 8.15 2.57
CA PRO A 211 -4.26 8.99 2.78
C PRO A 211 -3.03 8.12 3.08
N THR A 212 -1.98 8.30 2.29
CA THR A 212 -0.76 7.48 2.33
C THR A 212 0.46 8.40 2.34
N ASP A 213 1.49 8.05 3.12
CA ASP A 213 2.72 8.84 3.16
C ASP A 213 3.49 8.72 1.83
N ARG A 214 3.90 9.86 1.27
CA ARG A 214 4.80 9.92 0.11
C ARG A 214 6.12 9.20 0.37
N LEU A 215 6.62 9.38 1.58
CA LEU A 215 7.89 8.91 2.07
C LEU A 215 7.70 7.49 2.62
N GLN A 216 8.23 6.50 1.93
CA GLN A 216 8.18 5.10 2.35
C GLN A 216 9.59 4.51 2.41
N HIS A 217 9.82 3.58 3.33
CA HIS A 217 11.07 2.84 3.36
C HIS A 217 11.19 1.94 2.14
N ALA A 218 12.37 1.92 1.52
CA ALA A 218 12.62 1.09 0.34
C ALA A 218 12.55 -0.42 0.63
N ASP A 219 12.74 -0.84 1.89
CA ASP A 219 12.67 -2.24 2.33
C ASP A 219 11.30 -2.67 2.85
N GLN A 220 10.29 -1.79 2.84
CA GLN A 220 8.94 -2.14 3.26
C GLN A 220 8.31 -3.13 2.26
N LYS A 221 8.34 -4.42 2.63
CA LYS A 221 7.75 -5.55 1.89
C LYS A 221 6.22 -5.60 1.97
N PHE A 222 5.65 -4.90 2.94
CA PHE A 222 4.22 -4.89 3.22
C PHE A 222 3.52 -3.71 2.56
N ILE A 223 2.19 -3.74 2.59
CA ILE A 223 1.30 -2.68 2.13
C ILE A 223 1.75 -1.30 2.67
N SER A 224 1.61 -0.25 1.86
CA SER A 224 1.97 1.12 2.22
C SER A 224 1.34 1.61 3.52
N THR A 225 2.11 2.39 4.29
CA THR A 225 1.60 3.01 5.51
C THR A 225 0.51 4.01 5.13
N GLY A 226 -0.71 3.75 5.58
CA GLY A 226 -1.86 4.58 5.27
C GLY A 226 -3.10 4.15 6.04
N GLU A 227 -4.05 5.07 6.07
CA GLU A 227 -5.31 4.93 6.80
C GLU A 227 -6.46 4.74 5.80
N HIS A 228 -7.39 3.83 6.07
CA HIS A 228 -8.61 3.68 5.29
C HIS A 228 -9.72 4.47 5.97
N LEU A 229 -9.91 5.71 5.52
CA LEU A 229 -10.94 6.63 6.01
C LEU A 229 -12.26 6.39 5.25
N PRO A 230 -13.36 5.98 5.91
CA PRO A 230 -14.67 5.91 5.27
C PRO A 230 -15.05 7.27 4.65
N ILE A 231 -15.45 7.29 3.38
CA ILE A 231 -15.79 8.56 2.69
C ILE A 231 -16.94 9.31 3.36
N CYS A 232 -17.81 8.60 4.07
CA CYS A 232 -18.91 9.18 4.85
C CYS A 232 -18.45 9.93 6.10
N ARG A 233 -17.23 9.68 6.58
CA ARG A 233 -16.61 10.29 7.77
C ARG A 233 -15.62 11.41 7.46
N ILE A 234 -15.42 11.73 6.18
CA ILE A 234 -14.50 12.81 5.76
C ILE A 234 -14.83 14.15 6.43
N ASN A 235 -16.11 14.48 6.55
CA ASN A 235 -16.54 15.75 7.16
C ASN A 235 -16.16 15.86 8.64
N ASP A 236 -16.20 14.74 9.36
CA ASP A 236 -15.85 14.68 10.79
C ASP A 236 -14.37 14.98 11.02
N CYS A 237 -13.53 14.73 9.99
CA CYS A 237 -12.08 14.89 10.05
C CYS A 237 -11.58 16.24 9.54
N LYS A 238 -12.47 17.14 9.11
CA LYS A 238 -12.07 18.42 8.51
C LYS A 238 -11.48 19.38 9.54
N SER A 239 -10.45 20.08 9.10
CA SER A 239 -9.84 21.24 9.74
C SER A 239 -9.71 22.38 8.72
N VAL A 240 -9.55 23.60 9.21
CA VAL A 240 -9.30 24.79 8.38
C VAL A 240 -7.81 25.10 8.43
N GLY A 241 -7.16 25.15 7.26
CA GLY A 241 -5.76 25.50 7.12
C GLY A 241 -5.49 26.99 7.31
N LYS A 242 -4.20 27.36 7.39
CA LYS A 242 -3.75 28.75 7.58
C LYS A 242 -4.28 29.75 6.54
N GLN A 243 -4.62 29.27 5.34
CA GLN A 243 -5.13 30.06 4.22
C GLN A 243 -6.66 29.90 4.01
N GLY A 244 -7.37 29.31 4.98
CA GLY A 244 -8.83 29.13 4.90
C GLY A 244 -9.31 27.89 4.12
N GLY A 245 -8.39 27.14 3.49
CA GLY A 245 -8.71 25.89 2.80
C GLY A 245 -9.06 24.75 3.76
N GLU A 246 -10.01 23.90 3.36
CA GLU A 246 -10.34 22.67 4.10
C GLU A 246 -9.24 21.61 3.91
N LEU A 247 -8.81 21.00 5.02
CA LEU A 247 -7.83 19.92 5.01
C LEU A 247 -8.20 18.82 6.02
N LEU A 248 -7.68 17.62 5.79
CA LEU A 248 -7.72 16.49 6.72
C LEU A 248 -6.39 16.41 7.47
N GLU A 249 -6.45 16.19 8.78
CA GLU A 249 -5.28 16.01 9.64
C GLU A 249 -5.19 14.58 10.13
N TYR A 250 -3.99 14.01 10.13
CA TYR A 250 -3.76 12.63 10.54
C TYR A 250 -4.38 12.29 11.90
N ASP A 251 -4.25 13.17 12.89
CA ASP A 251 -4.75 12.90 14.23
C ASP A 251 -6.27 12.75 14.30
N LYS A 252 -7.01 13.40 13.41
CA LYS A 252 -8.47 13.21 13.30
C LYS A 252 -8.82 12.01 12.44
N VAL A 253 -8.06 11.79 11.36
CA VAL A 253 -8.27 10.65 10.45
C VAL A 253 -8.09 9.33 11.19
N LYS A 254 -6.99 9.18 11.94
CA LYS A 254 -6.62 7.94 12.66
C LYS A 254 -7.67 7.48 13.67
N GLU A 255 -8.50 8.39 14.19
CA GLU A 255 -9.53 8.07 15.19
C GLU A 255 -10.75 7.37 14.58
N VAL A 256 -11.00 7.57 13.28
CA VAL A 256 -12.19 7.07 12.58
C VAL A 256 -11.86 6.26 11.33
N SER A 257 -10.58 5.96 11.11
CA SER A 257 -10.07 5.13 10.01
C SER A 257 -9.66 3.74 10.49
N LEU A 258 -9.35 2.88 9.52
CA LEU A 258 -8.71 1.59 9.76
C LEU A 258 -7.28 1.62 9.23
N SER A 259 -6.31 1.20 10.05
CA SER A 259 -4.95 0.98 9.57
C SER A 259 -4.96 -0.08 8.46
N ALA A 260 -3.96 -0.07 7.59
CA ALA A 260 -3.88 -1.01 6.47
C ALA A 260 -4.01 -2.49 6.90
N GLU A 261 -3.32 -2.90 7.96
CA GLU A 261 -3.37 -4.26 8.52
C GLU A 261 -4.77 -4.62 9.03
N LEU A 262 -5.40 -3.71 9.80
CA LEU A 262 -6.72 -3.95 10.37
C LEU A 262 -7.79 -3.98 9.28
N PHE A 263 -7.68 -3.12 8.27
CA PHE A 263 -8.56 -3.11 7.12
C PHE A 263 -8.51 -4.44 6.37
N GLU A 264 -7.32 -4.93 6.01
CA GLU A 264 -7.15 -6.19 5.28
C GLU A 264 -7.72 -7.37 6.06
N GLU A 265 -7.42 -7.47 7.36
CA GLU A 265 -7.91 -8.55 8.21
C GLU A 265 -9.44 -8.52 8.34
N LEU A 266 -10.02 -7.34 8.59
CA LEU A 266 -11.47 -7.18 8.73
C LEU A 266 -12.20 -7.42 7.40
N PHE A 267 -11.65 -6.96 6.28
CA PHE A 267 -12.23 -7.17 4.96
C PHE A 267 -12.19 -8.66 4.59
N ASN A 268 -11.05 -9.33 4.75
CA ASN A 268 -10.89 -10.75 4.45
C ASN A 268 -11.81 -11.64 5.30
N ARG A 269 -12.17 -11.21 6.51
CA ARG A 269 -13.16 -11.88 7.37
C ARG A 269 -14.62 -11.46 7.11
N GLY A 270 -14.87 -10.59 6.12
CA GLY A 270 -16.21 -10.11 5.78
C GLY A 270 -16.84 -9.19 6.83
N LYS A 271 -16.02 -8.52 7.65
CA LYS A 271 -16.47 -7.62 8.73
C LYS A 271 -16.60 -6.16 8.29
N VAL A 272 -15.95 -5.77 7.19
CA VAL A 272 -15.99 -4.44 6.57
C VAL A 272 -16.25 -4.61 5.07
N GLY A 273 -16.79 -3.58 4.42
CA GLY A 273 -17.13 -3.57 2.99
C GLY A 273 -18.62 -3.42 2.75
N SER A 274 -19.01 -3.46 1.48
CA SER A 274 -20.42 -3.40 1.06
C SER A 274 -21.27 -4.49 1.68
N ARG A 275 -22.60 -4.33 1.62
CA ARG A 275 -23.49 -5.49 1.74
C ARG A 275 -23.10 -6.57 0.74
N GLU A 276 -23.51 -7.80 1.05
CA GLU A 276 -23.35 -8.91 0.14
C GLU A 276 -24.20 -8.69 -1.13
N LEU A 277 -23.55 -8.76 -2.28
CA LEU A 277 -24.12 -8.61 -3.62
C LEU A 277 -24.24 -9.99 -4.28
N SER A 278 -25.27 -10.19 -5.08
CA SER A 278 -25.26 -11.27 -6.07
C SER A 278 -24.29 -10.95 -7.21
N ARG A 279 -23.98 -11.98 -8.02
CA ARG A 279 -23.20 -11.80 -9.25
C ARG A 279 -23.87 -10.81 -10.20
N ASP A 280 -25.17 -10.91 -10.38
CA ASP A 280 -25.94 -10.02 -11.26
C ASP A 280 -25.93 -8.57 -10.77
N GLU A 281 -26.05 -8.35 -9.45
CA GLU A 281 -25.95 -7.01 -8.87
C GLU A 281 -24.57 -6.39 -9.12
N LEU A 282 -23.50 -7.18 -8.95
CA LEU A 282 -22.13 -6.72 -9.21
C LEU A 282 -21.92 -6.40 -10.69
N GLU A 283 -22.44 -7.25 -11.59
CA GLU A 283 -22.32 -7.05 -13.03
C GLU A 283 -23.04 -5.77 -13.47
N VAL A 284 -24.24 -5.50 -12.96
CA VAL A 284 -24.96 -4.24 -13.21
C VAL A 284 -24.18 -3.05 -12.68
N LEU A 285 -23.63 -3.15 -11.46
CA LEU A 285 -22.80 -2.10 -10.87
C LEU A 285 -21.59 -1.76 -11.75
N TYR A 286 -20.91 -2.78 -12.27
CA TYR A 286 -19.68 -2.60 -13.05
C TYR A 286 -19.93 -2.19 -14.51
N LYS A 287 -20.99 -2.69 -15.14
CA LYS A 287 -21.39 -2.27 -16.50
C LYS A 287 -21.69 -0.78 -16.54
N ASN A 288 -22.40 -0.27 -15.54
CA ASN A 288 -22.71 1.15 -15.42
C ASN A 288 -21.46 2.04 -15.24
N ALA A 289 -20.38 1.46 -14.73
CA ALA A 289 -19.11 2.17 -14.48
C ALA A 289 -18.01 1.85 -15.50
N SER A 290 -18.32 1.07 -16.55
CA SER A 290 -17.33 0.56 -17.52
C SER A 290 -16.12 -0.14 -16.88
N VAL A 291 -16.26 -0.67 -15.67
CA VAL A 291 -15.20 -1.43 -14.98
C VAL A 291 -14.88 -2.71 -15.74
N ILE A 292 -15.87 -3.25 -16.46
CA ILE A 292 -15.75 -4.37 -17.38
C ILE A 292 -15.61 -3.77 -18.79
N ASP A 293 -14.43 -3.33 -19.18
CA ASP A 293 -14.14 -3.11 -20.60
C ASP A 293 -13.82 -4.45 -21.26
N ALA A 294 -14.41 -4.66 -22.43
CA ALA A 294 -14.74 -5.95 -23.07
C ALA A 294 -13.58 -6.87 -23.48
N HIS A 295 -12.35 -6.66 -22.99
CA HIS A 295 -11.18 -7.45 -23.39
C HIS A 295 -10.52 -8.26 -22.26
N ASP A 296 -10.79 -7.99 -20.97
CA ASP A 296 -10.08 -8.67 -19.86
C ASP A 296 -10.96 -9.36 -18.81
N THR A 297 -12.29 -9.35 -18.98
CA THR A 297 -13.22 -10.10 -18.10
C THR A 297 -14.21 -10.93 -18.89
N VAL A 298 -13.71 -11.64 -19.90
CA VAL A 298 -14.30 -12.91 -20.31
C VAL A 298 -13.57 -14.01 -19.52
N VAL A 299 -13.77 -14.03 -18.19
CA VAL A 299 -13.76 -15.34 -17.53
C VAL A 299 -15.10 -15.94 -17.93
N ILE A 300 -15.09 -16.66 -19.06
CA ILE A 300 -16.09 -17.69 -19.31
C ILE A 300 -16.08 -18.53 -18.04
N TYR A 301 -17.12 -18.39 -17.22
CA TYR A 301 -17.45 -19.34 -16.18
C TYR A 301 -17.83 -20.62 -16.90
N ALA A 302 -16.83 -21.38 -17.35
CA ALA A 302 -17.02 -22.77 -17.71
C ALA A 302 -17.32 -23.49 -16.39
N GLN A 303 -18.60 -23.48 -16.00
CA GLN A 303 -19.15 -24.58 -15.22
C GLN A 303 -18.99 -25.82 -16.10
N GLU A 304 -17.96 -26.62 -15.85
CA GLU A 304 -18.01 -28.01 -16.26
C GLU A 304 -19.05 -28.70 -15.36
N PHE A 305 -20.05 -29.30 -16.02
CA PHE A 305 -21.06 -30.17 -15.44
C PHE A 305 -20.45 -31.50 -14.99
#